data_AF-A0A124IFI3-F1
#
_entry.id   AF-A0A124IFI3-F1
#
_cell.length_a   1.000
_cell.length_b   1.000
_cell.length_c   1.000
_cell.angle_alpha   90.00
_cell.angle_beta   90.00
_cell.angle_gamma   90.00
#
_symmetry.space_group_name_H-M   'P 1'
#
loop_
_entity.id
_entity.type
_entity.pdbx_description
1 polymer ?
#
loop_
_entity_poly.entity_id
_entity_poly.type
_entity_poly.pdbx_seq_one_letter_code
_entity_poly.pdbx_strand_id
1 'polypeptide(L)'
;MLNQATLPPEVDAALCRAAARIPGVSVAEHAEDAAGRRGIGLAFRDGDDRDLWVFDRKTLHYLGSDEVALLDVGVVDKIGEIPGE
;
A
#
# COMPACT_ATOMS: atom_id res chain seq x y z
N MET A 1 9.23 18.87 -1.07
CA MET A 1 8.04 18.27 -1.69
C MET A 1 8.50 17.18 -2.64
N LEU A 2 8.22 15.92 -2.33
CA LEU A 2 8.48 14.81 -3.24
C LEU A 2 7.47 14.92 -4.39
N ASN A 3 7.99 15.03 -5.61
CA ASN A 3 7.21 15.16 -6.83
C ASN A 3 6.40 13.86 -6.99
N GLN A 4 5.08 13.90 -6.78
CA GLN A 4 4.20 12.74 -6.98
C GLN A 4 4.14 12.45 -8.48
N ALA A 5 5.01 11.56 -8.95
CA ALA A 5 4.95 11.05 -10.30
C ALA A 5 3.76 10.09 -10.39
N THR A 6 2.61 10.59 -10.87
CA THR A 6 1.50 9.72 -11.28
C THR A 6 1.99 8.86 -12.43
N LEU A 7 2.03 7.54 -12.23
CA LEU A 7 2.45 6.63 -13.28
C LEU A 7 1.38 6.60 -14.39
N PRO A 8 1.79 6.48 -15.67
CA PRO A 8 0.85 6.21 -16.74
C PRO A 8 0.07 4.92 -16.46
N PRO A 9 -1.22 4.82 -16.82
CA PRO A 9 -2.06 3.66 -16.49
C PRO A 9 -1.49 2.30 -16.91
N GLU A 10 -0.73 2.23 -18.02
CA GLU A 10 -0.12 0.98 -18.46
C GLU A 10 0.97 0.47 -17.50
N VAL A 11 1.67 1.40 -16.84
CA VAL A 11 2.78 1.10 -15.91
C VAL A 11 2.22 0.59 -14.58
N ASP A 12 1.15 1.20 -14.06
CA ASP A 12 0.43 0.70 -12.88
C ASP A 12 -0.07 -0.73 -13.11
N ALA A 13 -0.71 -0.97 -14.25
CA ALA A 13 -1.20 -2.29 -14.59
C ALA A 13 -0.06 -3.31 -14.75
N ALA A 14 1.11 -2.88 -15.25
CA ALA A 14 2.29 -3.74 -15.35
C ALA A 14 2.84 -4.11 -13.97
N LEU A 15 2.87 -3.17 -13.03
CA LEU A 15 3.30 -3.44 -11.65
C LEU A 15 2.33 -4.39 -10.95
N CYS A 16 1.02 -4.16 -11.04
CA CYS A 16 0.02 -5.07 -10.48
C CYS A 16 0.14 -6.48 -11.09
N ARG A 17 0.31 -6.58 -12.41
CA ARG A 17 0.56 -7.86 -13.08
C ARG A 17 1.87 -8.53 -12.62
N ALA A 18 2.91 -7.75 -12.32
CA ALA A 18 4.17 -8.28 -11.81
C ALA A 18 4.00 -8.80 -10.37
N ALA A 19 3.30 -8.06 -9.51
CA ALA A 19 2.99 -8.49 -8.15
C ALA A 19 2.17 -9.79 -8.14
N ALA A 20 1.20 -9.93 -9.04
CA ALA A 20 0.40 -11.15 -9.21
C ALA A 20 1.22 -12.39 -9.66
N ARG A 21 2.47 -12.22 -10.12
CA ARG A 21 3.37 -13.33 -10.46
C ARG A 21 4.15 -13.85 -9.27
N ILE A 22 4.14 -13.15 -8.14
CA ILE A 22 4.80 -13.61 -6.92
C ILE A 22 3.95 -14.78 -6.35
N PRO A 23 4.52 -15.99 -6.18
CA PRO A 23 3.78 -17.12 -5.63
C PRO A 23 3.17 -16.78 -4.27
N GLY A 24 1.88 -17.06 -4.09
CA GLY A 24 1.15 -16.75 -2.87
C GLY A 24 0.60 -15.32 -2.77
N VAL A 25 0.88 -14.45 -3.75
CA VAL A 25 0.29 -13.11 -3.84
C VAL A 25 -0.87 -13.09 -4.81
N SER A 26 -1.95 -12.41 -4.44
CA SER A 26 -3.11 -12.13 -5.28
C SER A 26 -3.42 -10.63 -5.25
N VAL A 27 -3.95 -10.12 -6.35
CA VAL A 27 -4.30 -8.70 -6.48
C VAL A 27 -5.81 -8.54 -6.32
N ALA A 28 -6.23 -7.62 -5.44
CA ALA A 28 -7.60 -7.19 -5.28
C ALA A 28 -7.76 -5.79 -5.88
N GLU A 29 -8.40 -5.65 -7.04
CA GLU A 29 -8.57 -4.35 -7.70
C GLU A 29 -9.41 -3.33 -6.91
N HIS A 30 -10.17 -3.84 -5.93
CA HIS A 30 -11.05 -3.08 -5.07
C HIS A 30 -10.81 -3.49 -3.61
N ALA A 31 -9.82 -2.87 -2.99
CA ALA A 31 -9.54 -3.02 -1.56
C ALA A 31 -9.85 -1.72 -0.81
N GLU A 32 -10.05 -1.86 0.49
CA GLU A 32 -10.29 -0.75 1.42
C GLU A 32 -9.37 -0.95 2.62
N ASP A 33 -8.65 0.10 3.03
CA ASP A 33 -7.86 0.05 4.27
C ASP A 33 -8.76 0.24 5.50
N ALA A 34 -8.21 0.09 6.70
CA ALA A 34 -8.96 0.25 7.95
C ALA A 34 -9.51 1.67 8.19
N ALA A 35 -9.11 2.66 7.38
CA ALA A 35 -9.65 4.03 7.41
C ALA A 35 -10.74 4.26 6.35
N GLY A 36 -11.13 3.24 5.58
CA GLY A 36 -12.16 3.35 4.55
C GLY A 36 -11.65 3.86 3.18
N ARG A 37 -10.33 3.99 3.01
CA ARG A 37 -9.74 4.51 1.77
C ARG A 37 -9.61 3.38 0.75
N ARG A 38 -10.18 3.62 -0.44
CA ARG A 38 -10.20 2.65 -1.53
C ARG A 38 -8.90 2.64 -2.32
N GLY A 39 -8.39 1.46 -2.61
CA GLY A 39 -7.13 1.25 -3.30
C GLY A 39 -7.05 -0.08 -4.05
N ILE A 40 -5.83 -0.39 -4.51
CA ILE A 40 -5.47 -1.71 -5.02
C ILE A 40 -4.89 -2.51 -3.85
N GLY A 41 -5.41 -3.71 -3.66
CA GLY A 41 -4.98 -4.65 -2.64
C GLY A 41 -3.95 -5.65 -3.14
N LEU A 42 -2.93 -5.93 -2.33
CA LEU A 42 -2.09 -7.11 -2.44
C LEU A 42 -2.41 -8.02 -1.27
N ALA A 43 -3.05 -9.15 -1.56
CA ALA A 43 -3.37 -10.17 -0.57
C ALA A 43 -2.37 -11.31 -0.64
N PHE A 44 -1.82 -11.69 0.51
CA PHE A 44 -0.94 -12.83 0.65
C PHE A 44 -1.22 -13.54 1.98
N ARG A 45 -0.73 -14.77 2.09
CA ARG A 45 -0.94 -15.61 3.27
C ARG A 45 0.39 -15.73 4.02
N ASP A 46 0.38 -15.41 5.31
CA ASP A 46 1.47 -15.73 6.23
C ASP A 46 0.97 -16.75 7.25
N GLY A 47 1.33 -18.03 7.05
CA GLY A 47 0.76 -19.13 7.84
C GLY A 47 -0.75 -19.27 7.67
N ASP A 48 -1.49 -19.14 8.79
CA ASP A 48 -2.97 -19.18 8.78
C ASP A 48 -3.59 -17.79 8.55
N ASP A 49 -2.82 -16.72 8.73
CA ASP A 49 -3.29 -15.35 8.62
C ASP A 49 -3.31 -14.86 7.17
N ARG A 50 -4.33 -14.06 6.83
CA ARG A 50 -4.47 -13.41 5.53
C ARG A 50 -4.14 -11.94 5.70
N ASP A 51 -3.02 -11.52 5.14
CA ASP A 51 -2.67 -10.11 5.05
C ASP A 51 -3.26 -9.51 3.77
N LEU A 52 -3.81 -8.31 3.89
CA LEU A 52 -4.20 -7.47 2.76
C LEU A 52 -3.56 -6.10 2.90
N TRP A 53 -2.62 -5.78 2.02
CA TRP A 53 -2.04 -4.44 1.93
C TRP A 53 -2.75 -3.62 0.88
N VAL A 54 -3.08 -2.37 1.21
CA VAL A 54 -3.85 -1.47 0.36
C VAL A 54 -2.98 -0.30 -0.08
N PHE A 55 -2.97 -0.05 -1.38
CA PHE A 55 -2.20 1.02 -2.02
C PHE A 55 -3.13 1.98 -2.77
N ASP A 56 -2.82 3.26 -2.75
CA ASP A 56 -3.52 4.24 -3.59
C ASP A 56 -3.37 3.88 -5.07
N ARG A 57 -4.47 3.90 -5.82
CA ARG A 57 -4.49 3.41 -7.21
C ARG A 57 -3.68 4.28 -8.18
N LYS A 58 -3.48 5.57 -7.88
CA LYS A 58 -2.84 6.52 -8.82
C LYS A 58 -1.35 6.72 -8.51
N THR A 59 -1.01 6.65 -7.23
CA THR A 59 0.32 6.98 -6.71
C THR A 59 1.04 5.76 -6.18
N LEU A 60 0.33 4.66 -5.97
CA LEU A 60 0.83 3.43 -5.35
C LEU A 60 1.43 3.65 -3.96
N HIS A 61 1.06 4.74 -3.29
CA HIS A 61 1.41 4.96 -1.90
C HIS A 61 0.69 3.94 -1.03
N TYR A 62 1.41 3.36 -0.08
CA TYR A 62 0.83 2.46 0.91
C TYR A 62 -0.15 3.24 1.82
N LEU A 63 -1.37 2.73 1.94
CA LEU A 63 -2.44 3.31 2.76
C LEU A 63 -2.58 2.58 4.09
N GLY A 64 -2.25 1.29 4.14
CA GLY A 64 -2.47 0.44 5.31
C GLY A 64 -2.90 -0.97 4.90
N SER A 65 -3.50 -1.69 5.84
CA SER A 65 -4.19 -2.96 5.62
C SER A 65 -5.69 -2.83 5.86
N ASP A 66 -6.45 -3.91 5.68
CA ASP A 66 -7.86 -3.99 6.09
C ASP A 66 -8.05 -3.93 7.61
N GLU A 67 -6.98 -4.05 8.40
CA GLU A 67 -7.02 -3.99 9.87
C GLU A 67 -6.33 -2.75 10.47
N VAL A 68 -5.31 -2.21 9.81
CA VAL A 68 -4.50 -1.09 10.33
C VAL A 68 -4.31 -0.01 9.26
N ALA A 69 -4.69 1.22 9.57
CA ALA A 69 -4.49 2.35 8.66
C ALA A 69 -3.17 3.08 8.94
N LEU A 70 -2.43 3.40 7.88
CA LEU A 70 -1.33 4.37 7.96
C LEU A 70 -1.92 5.78 7.96
N LEU A 71 -1.84 6.45 9.10
CA LEU A 71 -2.41 7.79 9.28
C LEU A 71 -1.44 8.91 8.90
N ASP A 72 -0.15 8.73 9.21
CA ASP A 72 0.89 9.71 8.91
C ASP A 72 2.27 9.05 8.77
N VAL A 73 3.18 9.73 8.09
CA VAL A 73 4.59 9.34 7.95
C VAL A 73 5.46 10.53 8.33
N GLY A 74 6.24 10.35 9.39
CA GLY A 74 7.22 11.31 9.82
C GLY A 74 8.64 10.82 9.64
N VAL A 75 9.56 11.76 9.39
CA VAL A 75 11.00 11.50 9.34
C VAL A 75 11.64 12.19 10.54
N VAL A 76 12.47 11.47 11.27
CA VAL A 76 13.20 11.98 12.44
C VAL A 76 14.68 11.68 12.32
N ASP A 77 15.51 12.53 12.93
CA ASP A 77 16.96 12.38 12.88
C ASP A 77 17.44 11.29 13.85
N LYS A 78 16.69 11.06 14.94
CA LYS A 78 17.03 10.09 15.99
C LYS A 78 15.85 9.20 16.34
N ILE A 79 16.16 7.95 16.68
CA ILE A 79 15.16 7.00 17.22
C ILE A 79 14.56 7.58 18.51
N GLY A 80 13.23 7.61 18.59
CA GLY A 80 12.48 8.07 19.76
C GLY A 80 12.05 9.55 19.71
N GLU A 81 12.46 10.29 18.69
CA GLU A 81 11.96 11.63 18.42
C GLU A 81 10.56 11.57 17.78
N ILE A 82 9.71 12.57 18.07
CA ILE A 82 8.35 12.65 17.55
C ILE A 82 8.39 13.53 16.30
N PRO A 83 7.98 13.03 15.13
CA PRO A 83 7.98 13.84 13.92
C PRO A 83 7.00 15.03 14.04
N GLY A 84 7.50 16.24 13.79
CA GLY A 84 6.68 17.46 13.78
C GLY A 84 6.56 18.21 15.10
N GLU A 85 7.24 17.76 16.17
CA GLU A 85 7.46 18.53 17.42
C GLU A 85 8.84 19.20 17.47
#